data_AF-L8FN15-F1
#
_entry.id   AF-L8FN15-F1
#
_cell.length_a   1.000
_cell.length_b   1.000
_cell.length_c   1.000
_cell.angle_alpha   90.00
_cell.angle_beta   90.00
_cell.angle_gamma   90.00
#
_symmetry.space_group_name_H-M   'P 1'
#
loop_
_entity.id
_entity.type
_entity.pdbx_description
1 polymer ?
#
loop_
_entity_poly.entity_id
_entity_poly.type
_entity_poly.pdbx_seq_one_letter_code
_entity_poly.pdbx_strand_id
1 'polypeptide(L)'
;MPILTPAGALSGAFHVLCLRCLRAKARGIKDHDCVWSPASSKCEYCTAQHSTCVLLPWFLDEEYRVLAAAEAAHPWDPVAVEAAAAEANRVALVAAQSVPKFRSAAERDSRNVRCPRGGSG
;
A
#
# COMPACT_ATOMS: atom_id res chain seq x y z
N MET A 1 -11.38 -15.13 14.25
CA MET A 1 -11.76 -15.15 12.83
C MET A 1 -10.63 -14.52 12.04
N PRO A 2 -10.14 -15.14 10.95
CA PRO A 2 -9.15 -14.49 10.10
C PRO A 2 -9.77 -13.21 9.52
N ILE A 3 -9.11 -12.07 9.73
CA ILE A 3 -9.53 -10.81 9.12
C ILE A 3 -9.22 -10.94 7.64
N LEU A 4 -10.25 -10.89 6.80
CA LEU A 4 -10.07 -10.93 5.35
C LEU A 4 -9.40 -9.63 4.89
N THR A 5 -8.44 -9.74 3.98
CA THR A 5 -7.84 -8.60 3.31
C THR A 5 -8.96 -7.80 2.61
N PRO A 6 -9.13 -6.49 2.90
CA PRO A 6 -10.11 -5.67 2.23
C PRO A 6 -9.92 -5.65 0.72
N ALA A 7 -11.01 -5.52 -0.03
CA ALA A 7 -10.96 -5.42 -1.48
C ALA A 7 -10.03 -4.28 -1.92
N GLY A 8 -9.09 -4.60 -2.80
CA GLY A 8 -8.12 -3.65 -3.34
C GLY A 8 -6.90 -3.39 -2.44
N ALA A 9 -6.79 -4.03 -1.28
CA ALA A 9 -5.55 -4.04 -0.50
C ALA A 9 -4.63 -5.19 -0.91
N LEU A 10 -3.32 -4.95 -0.84
CA LEU A 10 -2.31 -5.95 -1.10
C LEU A 10 -2.27 -6.98 0.04
N SER A 11 -2.51 -8.26 -0.26
CA SER A 11 -2.59 -9.32 0.75
C SER A 11 -1.27 -9.53 1.51
N GLY A 12 -0.13 -9.53 0.81
CA GLY A 12 1.19 -9.68 1.44
C GLY A 12 1.65 -8.51 2.30
N ALA A 13 1.01 -7.34 2.15
CA ALA A 13 1.27 -6.15 2.98
C ALA A 13 0.14 -5.87 3.97
N PHE A 14 -0.88 -6.75 4.03
CA PHE A 14 -2.03 -6.53 4.87
C PHE A 14 -1.60 -6.49 6.34
N HIS A 15 -1.83 -5.33 6.98
CA HIS A 15 -1.39 -5.03 8.35
C HIS A 15 0.13 -5.08 8.59
N VAL A 16 0.95 -4.97 7.53
CA VAL A 16 2.43 -4.86 7.64
C VAL A 16 2.89 -3.44 7.35
N LEU A 17 2.37 -2.83 6.29
CA LEU A 17 2.74 -1.48 5.87
C LEU A 17 1.53 -0.73 5.32
N CYS A 18 1.43 0.56 5.63
CA CYS A 18 0.37 1.44 5.12
C CYS A 18 0.97 2.47 4.20
N LEU A 19 0.12 3.09 3.37
CA LEU A 19 0.54 4.09 2.41
C LEU A 19 1.19 5.32 3.07
N ARG A 20 0.78 5.70 4.29
CA ARG A 20 1.41 6.79 5.05
C ARG A 20 2.81 6.41 5.50
N CYS A 21 2.99 5.19 5.98
CA CYS A 21 4.28 4.65 6.38
C CYS A 21 5.22 4.50 5.19
N LEU A 22 4.73 3.98 4.06
CA LEU A 22 5.49 3.93 2.81
C LEU A 22 6.02 5.31 2.42
N ARG A 23 5.15 6.34 2.49
CA ARG A 23 5.53 7.73 2.24
C ARG A 23 6.54 8.29 3.24
N ALA A 24 6.48 7.86 4.50
CA ALA A 24 7.45 8.26 5.51
C ALA A 24 8.83 7.63 5.23
N LYS A 25 8.88 6.34 4.88
CA LYS A 25 10.09 5.65 4.41
C LYS A 25 10.68 6.32 3.17
N ALA A 26 9.85 6.62 2.17
CA ALA A 26 10.25 7.31 0.95
C ALA A 26 10.82 8.72 1.18
N ARG A 27 10.60 9.31 2.37
CA ARG A 27 11.13 10.61 2.78
C ARG A 27 12.34 10.48 3.72
N GLY A 28 12.81 9.27 3.99
CA GLY A 28 13.92 9.02 4.91
C GLY A 28 13.61 9.34 6.38
N ILE A 29 12.33 9.38 6.78
CA ILE A 29 11.96 9.59 8.19
C ILE A 29 12.36 8.34 8.98
N LYS A 30 13.17 8.48 10.03
CA LYS A 30 13.72 7.32 10.78
C LYS A 30 12.88 6.90 11.99
N ASP A 31 12.20 7.85 12.63
CA ASP A 31 11.38 7.61 13.83
C ASP A 31 9.91 7.35 13.49
N HIS A 32 9.62 6.29 12.73
CA HIS A 32 8.23 5.91 12.48
C HIS A 32 8.02 4.39 12.58
N ASP A 33 7.42 3.96 13.68
CA ASP A 33 7.02 2.56 13.87
C ASP A 33 5.66 2.30 13.25
N CYS A 34 5.66 1.46 12.22
CA CYS A 34 4.47 1.02 11.51
C CYS A 34 3.97 -0.31 12.05
N VAL A 35 3.95 -0.42 13.38
CA VAL A 35 3.48 -1.63 14.07
C VAL A 35 1.96 -1.62 14.10
N TRP A 36 1.35 -2.74 13.72
CA TRP A 36 -0.09 -2.96 13.91
C TRP A 36 -0.35 -3.66 15.22
N SER A 37 -1.27 -3.10 16.00
CA SER A 37 -1.88 -3.83 17.12
C SER A 37 -2.97 -4.77 16.58
N PRO A 38 -3.06 -6.02 17.07
CA PRO A 38 -4.16 -6.93 16.74
C PRO A 38 -5.55 -6.38 17.05
N ALA A 39 -5.65 -5.40 17.95
CA ALA A 39 -6.89 -4.75 18.36
C ALA A 39 -7.26 -3.51 17.54
N SER A 40 -6.42 -3.10 16.58
CA SER A 40 -6.58 -1.85 15.84
C SER A 40 -6.57 -2.06 14.32
N SER A 41 -7.40 -1.30 13.62
CA SER A 41 -7.36 -1.18 12.16
C SER A 41 -6.28 -0.20 11.67
N LYS A 42 -5.55 0.44 12.59
CA LYS A 42 -4.50 1.43 12.30
C LYS A 42 -3.17 1.01 12.91
N CYS A 43 -2.07 1.32 12.23
CA CYS A 43 -0.75 1.23 12.85
C CYS A 43 -0.56 2.30 13.94
N GLU A 44 0.42 2.09 14.81
CA GLU A 44 0.78 3.00 15.90
C GLU A 44 1.10 4.41 15.37
N TYR A 45 1.89 4.52 14.30
CA TYR A 45 2.19 5.80 13.66
C TYR A 45 0.95 6.59 13.21
N CYS A 46 -0.06 5.91 12.63
CA CYS A 46 -1.30 6.56 12.23
C CYS A 46 -2.21 6.87 13.44
N THR A 47 -2.15 6.02 14.47
CA THR A 47 -2.88 6.20 15.72
C THR A 47 -2.38 7.43 16.47
N ALA A 48 -1.06 7.56 16.65
CA ALA A 48 -0.44 8.72 17.30
C ALA A 48 -0.76 10.05 16.61
N GLN A 49 -0.92 10.04 15.29
CA GLN A 49 -1.27 11.23 14.50
C GLN A 49 -2.78 11.41 14.26
N HIS A 50 -3.62 10.61 14.92
CA HIS A 50 -5.09 10.66 14.78
C HIS A 50 -5.55 10.59 13.32
N SER A 51 -4.76 9.93 12.47
CA SER A 51 -4.90 9.97 11.02
C SER A 51 -5.59 8.71 10.49
N THR A 52 -6.04 8.77 9.23
CA THR A 52 -6.52 7.58 8.52
C THR A 52 -5.35 6.68 8.13
N CYS A 53 -5.49 5.38 8.37
CA CYS A 53 -4.53 4.38 7.96
C CYS A 53 -5.03 3.75 6.66
N VAL A 54 -4.33 3.99 5.56
CA VAL A 54 -4.70 3.48 4.23
C VAL A 54 -3.80 2.32 3.89
N LEU A 55 -4.37 1.13 3.67
CA LEU A 55 -3.62 -0.07 3.29
C LEU A 55 -2.95 0.13 1.92
N LEU A 56 -1.85 -0.59 1.69
CA LEU A 56 -1.20 -0.55 0.38
C LEU A 56 -2.15 -1.08 -0.71
N PRO A 57 -2.35 -0.31 -1.79
CA PRO A 57 -3.13 -0.79 -2.93
C PRO A 57 -2.55 -2.06 -3.55
N TRP A 58 -3.41 -2.95 -4.01
CA TRP A 58 -3.06 -4.23 -4.62
C TRP A 58 -2.08 -4.12 -5.80
N PHE A 59 -2.10 -3.00 -6.54
CA PHE A 59 -1.25 -2.80 -7.71
C PHE A 59 0.21 -2.50 -7.36
N LEU A 60 0.56 -2.29 -6.08
CA LEU A 60 1.93 -2.07 -5.61
C LEU A 60 2.65 -3.38 -5.26
N ASP A 61 2.15 -4.54 -5.71
CA ASP A 61 2.72 -5.84 -5.33
C ASP A 61 4.20 -5.97 -5.68
N GLU A 62 4.59 -5.55 -6.89
CA GLU A 62 5.97 -5.66 -7.36
C GLU A 62 6.91 -4.75 -6.55
N GLU A 63 6.53 -3.49 -6.37
CA GLU A 63 7.32 -2.51 -5.63
C GLU A 63 7.39 -2.86 -4.14
N TYR A 64 6.34 -3.45 -3.58
CA TYR A 64 6.34 -3.98 -2.22
C TYR A 64 7.28 -5.18 -2.08
N ARG A 65 7.34 -6.09 -3.05
CA ARG A 65 8.30 -7.21 -3.02
C ARG A 65 9.74 -6.71 -3.03
N VAL A 66 10.06 -5.68 -3.82
CA VAL A 66 11.38 -5.05 -3.82
C VAL A 66 11.69 -4.40 -2.48
N LEU A 67 10.73 -3.67 -1.89
CA LEU A 67 10.89 -3.07 -0.57
C LEU A 67 11.10 -4.12 0.53
N ALA A 68 10.28 -5.17 0.55
CA ALA A 68 10.39 -6.25 1.52
C ALA A 68 11.74 -6.99 1.40
N ALA A 69 12.23 -7.20 0.17
CA ALA A 69 13.55 -7.78 -0.06
C ALA A 69 14.68 -6.87 0.47
N ALA A 70 14.58 -5.55 0.24
CA ALA A 70 15.54 -4.59 0.77
C ALA A 70 15.53 -4.54 2.31
N GLU A 71 14.35 -4.62 2.94
CA GLU A 71 14.22 -4.68 4.40
C GLU A 71 14.79 -5.97 5.00
N ALA A 72 14.71 -7.09 4.28
CA ALA A 72 15.24 -8.39 4.71
C ALA A 72 16.74 -8.60 4.36
N ALA A 73 17.33 -7.72 3.54
CA ALA A 73 18.69 -7.87 3.04
C ALA A 73 19.75 -7.85 4.16
N HIS A 74 20.81 -8.62 3.96
CA HIS A 74 21.97 -8.66 4.85
C HIS A 74 23.27 -8.54 4.02
N PRO A 75 24.14 -7.54 4.30
CA PRO A 75 23.97 -6.48 5.29
C PRO A 75 22.79 -5.56 4.96
N TRP A 76 22.14 -5.02 5.99
CA TRP A 76 21.01 -4.11 5.83
C TRP A 76 21.48 -2.75 5.30
N ASP A 77 20.85 -2.27 4.22
CA ASP A 77 21.14 -0.98 3.61
C ASP A 77 19.92 -0.03 3.68
N PRO A 78 19.95 1.00 4.54
CA PRO A 78 18.86 1.96 4.63
C PRO A 78 18.65 2.76 3.34
N VAL A 79 19.69 2.94 2.52
CA VAL A 79 19.58 3.66 1.23
C VAL A 79 18.78 2.84 0.23
N ALA A 80 19.00 1.53 0.17
CA ALA A 80 18.21 0.63 -0.65
C ALA A 80 16.73 0.60 -0.23
N VAL A 81 16.44 0.59 1.07
CA VAL A 81 15.07 0.65 1.60
C VAL A 81 14.40 1.98 1.22
N GLU A 82 15.10 3.10 1.36
CA GLU A 82 14.59 4.42 0.97
C GLU A 82 14.30 4.48 -0.53
N ALA A 83 15.22 3.98 -1.37
CA ALA A 83 15.06 3.95 -2.82
C ALA A 83 13.87 3.08 -3.26
N ALA A 84 13.71 1.89 -2.68
CA ALA A 84 12.58 1.01 -2.95
C ALA A 84 11.25 1.66 -2.51
N ALA A 85 11.23 2.29 -1.33
CA ALA A 85 10.06 3.01 -0.86
C ALA A 85 9.72 4.23 -1.74
N ALA A 86 10.74 4.94 -2.24
CA ALA A 86 10.57 6.07 -3.16
C ALA A 86 9.94 5.63 -4.47
N GLU A 87 10.35 4.49 -5.03
CA GLU A 87 9.78 3.94 -6.25
C GLU A 87 8.32 3.50 -6.05
N ALA A 88 8.05 2.75 -4.98
CA ALA A 88 6.68 2.38 -4.61
C ALA A 88 5.78 3.61 -4.41
N ASN A 89 6.30 4.67 -3.78
CA ASN A 89 5.57 5.93 -3.63
C ASN A 89 5.36 6.65 -4.97
N ARG A 90 6.35 6.62 -5.89
CA ARG A 90 6.22 7.18 -7.24
C ARG A 90 5.07 6.49 -7.99
N VAL A 91 5.02 5.16 -7.98
CA VAL A 91 3.95 4.39 -8.62
C VAL A 91 2.59 4.70 -7.99
N ALA A 92 2.53 4.78 -6.66
CA ALA A 92 1.30 5.16 -5.96
C ALA A 92 0.80 6.57 -6.36
N LEU A 93 1.71 7.53 -6.56
CA LEU A 93 1.38 8.89 -6.99
C LEU A 93 0.91 8.92 -8.45
N VAL A 94 1.61 8.19 -9.34
CA VAL A 94 1.20 8.08 -10.76
C VAL A 94 -0.19 7.46 -10.85
N ALA A 95 -0.44 6.36 -10.13
CA ALA A 95 -1.75 5.72 -10.08
C ALA A 95 -2.84 6.68 -9.58
N ALA A 96 -2.57 7.46 -8.53
CA ALA A 96 -3.52 8.44 -8.02
C ALA A 96 -3.82 9.56 -9.02
N GLN A 97 -2.85 9.95 -9.86
CA GLN A 97 -3.02 10.96 -10.91
C GLN A 97 -3.70 10.42 -12.17
N SER A 98 -3.52 9.13 -12.46
CA SER A 98 -4.08 8.48 -13.65
C SER A 98 -5.53 8.05 -13.48
N VAL A 99 -6.07 8.03 -12.26
CA VAL A 99 -7.49 7.76 -12.02
C VAL A 99 -8.31 8.86 -12.72
N PRO A 100 -9.14 8.51 -13.72
CA PRO A 100 -10.00 9.49 -14.37
C PRO A 100 -10.88 10.17 -13.32
N LYS A 101 -11.04 11.49 -13.43
CA LYS A 101 -12.04 12.22 -12.64
C LYS A 101 -13.42 11.75 -13.09
N PHE A 102 -13.95 10.75 -12.39
CA PHE A 102 -15.31 10.31 -12.57
C PHE A 102 -16.26 11.42 -12.15
N ARG A 103 -17.24 11.72 -12.99
CA ARG A 103 -18.27 12.74 -12.71
C ARG A 103 -19.28 12.25 -11.68
N SER A 104 -19.34 10.93 -11.42
CA SER A 104 -20.20 10.32 -10.41
C SER A 104 -19.67 8.96 -9.94
N ALA A 105 -20.17 8.49 -8.79
CA ALA A 105 -19.92 7.12 -8.32
C ALA A 105 -20.45 6.06 -9.31
N ALA A 106 -21.61 6.32 -9.94
CA ALA A 106 -22.18 5.47 -10.96
C ALA A 106 -21.24 5.29 -12.17
N GLU A 107 -20.53 6.34 -12.60
CA GLU A 107 -19.55 6.26 -13.68
C GLU A 107 -18.31 5.44 -13.29
N ARG A 108 -17.87 5.55 -12.02
CA ARG A 108 -16.77 4.75 -11.46
C ARG A 108 -17.14 3.27 -11.43
N ASP A 109 -18.32 2.95 -10.89
CA ASP A 109 -18.78 1.57 -10.73
C ASP A 109 -19.03 0.90 -12.09
N SER A 110 -19.52 1.66 -13.08
CA SER A 110 -19.72 1.16 -14.45
C SER A 110 -18.42 0.75 -15.15
N ARG A 111 -17.27 1.35 -14.82
CA ARG A 111 -15.95 0.91 -15.36
C ARG A 111 -15.31 -0.20 -14.55
N ASN A 112 -15.62 -0.31 -13.27
CA ASN A 112 -15.16 -1.41 -12.42
C ASN A 112 -15.94 -2.72 -12.69
N VAL A 113 -17.13 -2.63 -13.29
CA VAL A 113 -17.86 -3.78 -13.84
C VAL A 113 -17.40 -4.04 -15.28
N ARG A 114 -16.39 -4.91 -15.46
CA ARG A 114 -16.24 -5.91 -16.55
C ARG A 114 -14.77 -6.15 -16.93
N CYS A 115 -14.16 -7.14 -16.28
CA CYS A 115 -13.36 -8.16 -16.97
C CYS A 115 -13.84 -9.54 -16.47
N PRO A 116 -14.85 -10.17 -17.10
CA PRO A 116 -15.09 -11.59 -16.89
C PRO A 116 -13.83 -12.31 -17.40
N ARG A 117 -13.20 -13.11 -16.52
CA ARG A 117 -12.23 -14.11 -16.96
C ARG A 117 -12.90 -14.92 -18.07
N GLY A 118 -12.29 -14.93 -19.25
CA GLY A 118 -12.78 -15.71 -20.38
C GLY A 118 -12.95 -17.17 -19.95
N GLY A 119 -14.19 -17.64 -19.95
CA GLY A 119 -14.48 -19.06 -20.01
C GLY A 119 -14.41 -19.46 -21.47
N SER A 120 -13.37 -20.21 -21.85
CA SER A 120 -13.37 -20.94 -23.11
C SER A 120 -14.28 -22.15 -22.94
N GLY A 121 -15.21 -22.30 -23.90
CA GLY A 121 -15.95 -23.54 -24.12
C GLY A 121 -15.10 -24.62 -24.75
#